data_AF-A0A5C0AXP0-F1
#
_entry.id   AF-A0A5C0AXP0-F1
#
_cell.length_a   1.000
_cell.length_b   1.000
_cell.length_c   1.000
_cell.angle_alpha   90.00
_cell.angle_beta   90.00
_cell.angle_gamma   90.00
#
_symmetry.space_group_name_H-M   'P 1'
#
loop_
_entity.id
_entity.type
_entity.pdbx_description
1 polymer ?
#
loop_
_entity_poly.entity_id
_entity_poly.type
_entity_poly.pdbx_seq_one_letter_code
_entity_poly.pdbx_strand_id
1 'polypeptide(L)'
;MSHLLQKAAEQGNTAKIKQLLDKGDDIEWRHKGTGRTALVSAAIAGQRDAVEVLIQHGANINHQCSAVGYSALAWAGELGLTEVADLLIKRGASLDLPSPQLKRTALMAAAQSGHIDVVRLLLDQGAAPELVDFSHDNAWTLAAERGHVAITSMLEAVGAGAPTPPKPTPVLPWPVRPDDVPATAEPALVVHAYIQASFDWETHGRELSKEGDALPDIFWQEADDIVSRYCTLRERVYKRLGFGWPPEYTPDDELLSIRPVSSRVEVLVCDAPRENGMRYEHLFVVKQAGGEWRIDSVKKRMRGTEDWSNGIL
;
A
#
# COMPACT_ATOMS: atom_id res chain seq x y z
N MET A 1 -16.89 2.76 27.89
CA MET A 1 -17.41 4.05 27.41
C MET A 1 -16.35 4.77 26.57
N SER A 2 -15.63 4.01 25.73
CA SER A 2 -14.27 4.36 25.34
C SER A 2 -14.11 5.53 24.35
N HIS A 3 -15.20 5.96 23.70
CA HIS A 3 -15.19 7.21 22.92
C HIS A 3 -15.00 8.46 23.80
N LEU A 4 -15.39 8.40 25.08
CA LEU A 4 -15.19 9.51 26.03
C LEU A 4 -13.72 9.66 26.42
N LEU A 5 -12.97 8.56 26.49
CA LEU A 5 -11.54 8.58 26.75
C LEU A 5 -10.80 9.28 25.61
N GLN A 6 -11.12 8.92 24.36
CA GLN A 6 -10.56 9.60 23.19
C GLN A 6 -10.88 11.11 23.22
N LYS A 7 -12.15 11.49 23.48
CA LYS A 7 -12.53 12.91 23.55
C LYS A 7 -11.80 13.67 24.67
N ALA A 8 -11.64 13.05 25.84
CA ALA A 8 -10.87 13.63 26.93
C ALA A 8 -9.38 13.81 26.57
N ALA A 9 -8.82 12.86 25.82
CA ALA A 9 -7.46 12.90 25.30
C ALA A 9 -7.25 14.05 24.30
N GLU A 10 -8.18 14.23 23.34
CA GLU A 10 -8.15 15.34 22.37
C GLU A 10 -8.24 16.72 23.05
N GLN A 11 -8.97 16.81 24.16
CA GLN A 11 -9.14 18.03 24.94
C GLN A 11 -7.99 18.28 25.95
N GLY A 12 -7.03 17.36 26.08
CA GLY A 12 -5.96 17.49 27.07
C GLY A 12 -6.43 17.34 28.53
N ASN A 13 -7.63 16.81 28.77
CA ASN A 13 -8.21 16.73 30.12
C ASN A 13 -7.64 15.53 30.90
N THR A 14 -6.42 15.68 31.41
CA THR A 14 -5.68 14.62 32.13
C THR A 14 -6.42 14.08 33.33
N ALA A 15 -7.13 14.91 34.09
CA ALA A 15 -7.95 14.49 35.22
C ALA A 15 -9.08 13.55 34.77
N LYS A 16 -9.73 13.88 33.65
CA LYS A 16 -10.80 13.03 33.09
C LYS A 16 -10.26 11.73 32.51
N ILE A 17 -9.10 11.77 31.85
CA ILE A 17 -8.42 10.57 31.34
C ILE A 17 -8.16 9.59 32.49
N LYS A 18 -7.50 10.04 33.56
CA LYS A 18 -7.23 9.22 34.75
C LYS A 18 -8.51 8.63 35.34
N GLN A 19 -9.54 9.47 35.54
CA GLN A 19 -10.82 9.01 36.07
C GLN A 19 -11.49 7.92 35.20
N LEU A 20 -11.40 8.02 33.86
CA LEU A 20 -11.99 7.05 32.96
C LEU A 20 -11.20 5.73 32.97
N LEU A 21 -9.86 5.81 32.98
CA LEU A 21 -8.99 4.63 33.06
C LEU A 21 -9.15 3.90 34.39
N ASP A 22 -9.26 4.62 35.51
CA ASP A 22 -9.53 4.04 36.84
C ASP A 22 -10.88 3.31 36.91
N LYS A 23 -11.84 3.70 36.04
CA LYS A 23 -13.14 3.02 35.89
C LYS A 23 -13.09 1.81 34.95
N GLY A 24 -11.93 1.50 34.39
CA GLY A 24 -11.74 0.37 33.46
C GLY A 24 -12.16 0.66 32.03
N ASP A 25 -12.18 1.93 31.58
CA ASP A 25 -12.32 2.20 30.15
C ASP A 25 -11.10 1.62 29.39
N ASP A 26 -11.38 1.00 28.25
CA ASP A 26 -10.37 0.38 27.39
C ASP A 26 -9.45 1.44 26.76
N ILE A 27 -8.19 1.46 27.19
CA ILE A 27 -7.14 2.39 26.73
C ILE A 27 -6.77 2.16 25.25
N GLU A 28 -6.95 0.94 24.76
CA GLU A 28 -6.64 0.54 23.38
C GLU A 28 -7.86 0.55 22.46
N TRP A 29 -8.97 1.11 22.93
CA TRP A 29 -10.15 1.24 22.09
C TRP A 29 -9.85 2.07 20.85
N ARG A 30 -10.38 1.60 19.70
CA ARG A 30 -10.11 2.19 18.39
C ARG A 30 -11.38 2.76 17.79
N HIS A 31 -11.30 4.00 17.32
CA HIS A 31 -12.38 4.60 16.56
C HIS A 31 -12.65 3.81 15.27
N LYS A 32 -13.92 3.43 15.03
CA LYS A 32 -14.30 2.49 13.95
C LYS A 32 -13.91 2.96 12.54
N GLY A 33 -13.92 4.27 12.29
CA GLY A 33 -13.62 4.82 10.95
C GLY A 33 -12.15 5.17 10.72
N THR A 34 -11.41 5.50 11.77
CA THR A 34 -10.04 6.05 11.65
C THR A 34 -8.98 5.16 12.29
N GLY A 35 -9.40 4.18 13.10
CA GLY A 35 -8.51 3.32 13.86
C GLY A 35 -7.70 4.07 14.94
N ARG A 36 -8.02 5.32 15.25
CA ARG A 36 -7.30 6.12 16.25
C ARG A 36 -7.63 5.62 17.66
N THR A 37 -6.60 5.49 18.50
CA THR A 37 -6.71 5.33 19.95
C THR A 37 -6.71 6.70 20.64
N ALA A 38 -6.98 6.72 21.94
CA ALA A 38 -6.86 7.94 22.74
C ALA A 38 -5.47 8.58 22.64
N LEU A 39 -4.41 7.76 22.60
CA LEU A 39 -3.02 8.23 22.48
C LEU A 39 -2.78 8.96 21.15
N VAL A 40 -3.18 8.34 20.03
CA VAL A 40 -3.03 8.94 18.70
C VAL A 40 -3.83 10.24 18.61
N SER A 41 -5.05 10.26 19.15
CA SER A 41 -5.87 11.47 19.20
C SER A 41 -5.26 12.60 20.04
N ALA A 42 -4.69 12.31 21.21
CA ALA A 42 -3.95 13.31 22.00
C ALA A 42 -2.72 13.83 21.27
N ALA A 43 -1.97 12.95 20.61
CA ALA A 43 -0.78 13.33 19.84
C ALA A 43 -1.15 14.26 18.67
N ILE A 44 -2.18 13.94 17.90
CA ILE A 44 -2.68 14.79 16.79
C ILE A 44 -3.16 16.15 17.32
N ALA A 45 -3.78 16.18 18.50
CA ALA A 45 -4.25 17.41 19.12
C ALA A 45 -3.14 18.23 19.82
N GLY A 46 -1.89 17.78 19.80
CA GLY A 46 -0.77 18.47 20.46
C GLY A 46 -0.80 18.41 21.99
N GLN A 47 -1.61 17.52 22.58
CA GLN A 47 -1.85 17.46 24.03
C GLN A 47 -0.75 16.64 24.73
N ARG A 48 0.43 17.24 24.88
CA ARG A 48 1.62 16.61 25.50
C ARG A 48 1.31 15.91 26.82
N ASP A 49 0.63 16.59 27.76
CA ASP A 49 0.35 16.01 29.09
C ASP A 49 -0.63 14.83 29.02
N ALA A 50 -1.58 14.87 28.08
CA ALA A 50 -2.49 13.75 27.85
C ALA A 50 -1.74 12.55 27.24
N VAL A 51 -0.84 12.78 26.29
CA VAL A 51 0.05 11.75 25.74
C VAL A 51 0.86 11.10 26.86
N GLU A 52 1.45 11.91 27.75
CA GLU A 52 2.23 11.42 28.88
C GLU A 52 1.42 10.53 29.82
N VAL A 53 0.22 10.97 30.23
CA VAL A 53 -0.67 10.19 31.11
C VAL A 53 -1.08 8.88 30.45
N LEU A 54 -1.45 8.90 29.17
CA LEU A 54 -1.87 7.69 28.46
C LEU A 54 -0.74 6.66 28.37
N ILE A 55 0.49 7.09 28.08
CA ILE A 55 1.66 6.21 28.07
C ILE A 55 1.94 5.63 29.46
N GLN A 56 1.85 6.45 30.52
CA GLN A 56 2.03 5.98 31.91
C GLN A 56 1.02 4.91 32.32
N HIS A 57 -0.19 4.94 31.74
CA HIS A 57 -1.22 3.92 31.93
C HIS A 57 -1.12 2.74 30.95
N GLY A 58 -0.03 2.64 30.18
CA GLY A 58 0.26 1.48 29.33
C GLY A 58 -0.33 1.54 27.93
N ALA A 59 -0.68 2.72 27.41
CA ALA A 59 -1.10 2.86 26.03
C ALA A 59 0.01 2.39 25.07
N ASN A 60 -0.35 1.66 24.02
CA ASN A 60 0.58 1.21 23.01
C ASN A 60 1.13 2.39 22.20
N ILE A 61 2.37 2.76 22.50
CA ILE A 61 3.06 3.90 21.89
C ILE A 61 3.24 3.78 20.37
N ASN A 62 3.25 2.55 19.85
CA ASN A 62 3.48 2.23 18.45
C ASN A 62 2.19 1.82 17.71
N HIS A 63 1.00 2.06 18.29
CA HIS A 63 -0.26 1.79 17.60
C HIS A 63 -0.39 2.62 16.31
N GLN A 64 -0.77 1.96 15.21
CA GLN A 64 -0.92 2.57 13.87
C GLN A 64 -2.40 2.67 13.49
N CYS A 65 -2.86 3.87 13.15
CA CYS A 65 -4.27 4.12 12.79
C CYS A 65 -4.58 3.69 11.35
N SER A 66 -5.84 3.43 11.02
CA SER A 66 -6.21 2.83 9.72
C SER A 66 -6.23 3.80 8.54
N ALA A 67 -6.27 5.12 8.78
CA ALA A 67 -6.41 6.11 7.70
C ALA A 67 -5.16 6.17 6.79
N VAL A 68 -3.97 6.34 7.38
CA VAL A 68 -2.68 6.41 6.67
C VAL A 68 -1.60 5.53 7.30
N GLY A 69 -1.95 4.76 8.35
CA GLY A 69 -1.00 3.87 9.02
C GLY A 69 -0.06 4.56 10.00
N TYR A 70 -0.24 5.84 10.25
CA TYR A 70 0.68 6.60 11.09
C TYR A 70 0.52 6.23 12.56
N SER A 71 1.66 6.12 13.23
CA SER A 71 1.77 6.08 14.69
C SER A 71 1.63 7.48 15.28
N ALA A 72 1.56 7.58 16.61
CA ALA A 72 1.56 8.87 17.30
C ALA A 72 2.80 9.72 16.94
N LEU A 73 3.97 9.09 16.79
CA LEU A 73 5.21 9.79 16.43
C LEU A 73 5.18 10.28 14.97
N ALA A 74 4.65 9.48 14.04
CA ALA A 74 4.53 9.91 12.65
C ALA A 74 3.54 11.08 12.49
N TRP A 75 2.42 11.08 13.22
CA TRP A 75 1.51 12.23 13.27
C TRP A 75 2.16 13.47 13.90
N ALA A 76 2.93 13.32 14.98
CA ALA A 76 3.67 14.43 15.57
C ALA A 76 4.70 15.01 14.58
N GLY A 77 5.34 14.15 13.78
CA GLY A 77 6.20 14.54 12.66
C GLY A 77 5.46 15.33 11.59
N GLU A 78 4.36 14.80 11.07
CA GLU A 78 3.55 15.42 10.00
C GLU A 78 2.98 16.79 10.40
N LEU A 79 2.67 16.99 11.69
CA LEU A 79 2.06 18.21 12.23
C LEU A 79 3.06 19.17 12.88
N GLY A 80 4.34 18.82 12.95
CA GLY A 80 5.39 19.69 13.51
C GLY A 80 5.34 19.83 15.03
N LEU A 81 4.81 18.83 15.73
CA LEU A 81 4.59 18.87 17.18
C LEU A 81 5.85 18.41 17.93
N THR A 82 6.90 19.23 17.90
CA THR A 82 8.24 18.90 18.45
C THR A 82 8.20 18.43 19.89
N GLU A 83 7.40 19.05 20.76
CA GLU A 83 7.31 18.64 22.17
C GLU A 83 6.65 17.28 22.37
N VAL A 84 5.67 16.94 21.53
CA VAL A 84 5.00 15.63 21.55
C VAL A 84 5.93 14.57 20.97
N ALA A 85 6.63 14.87 19.87
CA ALA A 85 7.63 13.99 19.29
C ALA A 85 8.74 13.68 20.30
N ASP A 86 9.30 14.70 20.96
CA ASP A 86 10.35 14.55 21.98
C ASP A 86 9.88 13.65 23.14
N LEU A 87 8.66 13.86 23.64
CA LEU A 87 8.08 13.01 24.67
C LEU A 87 7.93 11.57 24.21
N LEU A 88 7.38 11.34 23.01
CA LEU A 88 7.18 9.99 22.46
C LEU A 88 8.51 9.25 22.30
N ILE A 89 9.54 9.91 21.77
CA ILE A 89 10.88 9.33 21.59
C ILE A 89 11.48 8.96 22.95
N LYS A 90 11.44 9.88 23.94
CA LYS A 90 11.90 9.61 25.32
C LYS A 90 11.16 8.46 26.00
N ARG A 91 9.96 8.12 25.54
CA ARG A 91 9.14 7.01 26.04
C ARG A 91 9.28 5.72 25.22
N GLY A 92 10.22 5.68 24.27
CA GLY A 92 10.53 4.47 23.51
C GLY A 92 9.62 4.26 22.30
N ALA A 93 9.08 5.32 21.70
CA ALA A 93 8.46 5.22 20.39
C ALA A 93 9.49 4.76 19.36
N SER A 94 9.09 3.84 18.46
CA SER A 94 9.97 3.39 17.39
C SER A 94 10.15 4.49 16.35
N LEU A 95 11.40 4.95 16.16
CA LEU A 95 11.75 6.03 15.23
C LEU A 95 11.46 5.65 13.78
N ASP A 96 11.79 4.40 13.45
CA ASP A 96 11.80 3.87 12.08
C ASP A 96 10.59 2.96 11.79
N LEU A 97 9.49 3.13 12.54
CA LEU A 97 8.27 2.34 12.32
C LEU A 97 7.59 2.76 11.00
N PRO A 98 7.58 1.90 9.96
CA PRO A 98 6.98 2.25 8.69
C PRO A 98 5.46 2.11 8.76
N SER A 99 4.73 3.07 8.18
CA SER A 99 3.28 2.96 8.03
C SER A 99 2.92 1.79 7.09
N PRO A 100 1.91 0.97 7.39
CA PRO A 100 1.55 -0.14 6.51
C PRO A 100 1.05 0.29 5.12
N GLN A 101 0.48 1.50 5.03
CA GLN A 101 -0.14 2.02 3.81
C GLN A 101 0.86 2.67 2.85
N LEU A 102 1.90 3.31 3.36
CA LEU A 102 2.85 4.09 2.54
C LEU A 102 4.30 3.69 2.76
N LYS A 103 4.60 2.84 3.75
CA LYS A 103 5.96 2.56 4.24
C LYS A 103 6.68 3.82 4.73
N ARG A 104 5.92 4.81 5.21
CA ARG A 104 6.47 6.09 5.68
C ARG A 104 6.81 6.07 7.16
N THR A 105 7.99 6.58 7.50
CA THR A 105 8.44 6.79 8.88
C THR A 105 8.08 8.20 9.37
N ALA A 106 8.29 8.47 10.66
CA ALA A 106 8.08 9.81 11.21
C ALA A 106 9.02 10.86 10.58
N LEU A 107 10.24 10.47 10.23
CA LEU A 107 11.21 11.34 9.57
C LEU A 107 10.73 11.74 8.17
N MET A 108 10.21 10.79 7.40
CA MET A 108 9.60 11.07 6.08
C MET A 108 8.42 12.03 6.19
N ALA A 109 7.52 11.80 7.15
CA ALA A 109 6.36 12.65 7.37
C ALA A 109 6.76 14.09 7.76
N ALA A 110 7.71 14.25 8.69
CA ALA A 110 8.23 15.56 9.09
C ALA A 110 8.97 16.28 7.95
N ALA A 111 9.75 15.55 7.17
CA ALA A 111 10.51 16.09 6.04
C ALA A 111 9.59 16.55 4.91
N GLN A 112 8.55 15.76 4.58
CA GLN A 112 7.54 16.12 3.59
C GLN A 112 6.73 17.36 4.01
N SER A 113 6.41 17.50 5.29
CA SER A 113 5.65 18.65 5.82
C SER A 113 6.50 19.89 6.12
N GLY A 114 7.83 19.82 6.00
CA GLY A 114 8.71 20.98 6.20
C GLY A 114 9.04 21.29 7.66
N HIS A 115 8.82 20.36 8.58
CA HIS A 115 9.00 20.58 10.02
C HIS A 115 10.44 20.31 10.47
N ILE A 116 11.31 21.29 10.21
CA ILE A 116 12.76 21.19 10.43
C ILE A 116 13.15 20.82 11.87
N ASP A 117 12.43 21.29 12.87
CA ASP A 117 12.75 21.00 14.28
C ASP A 117 12.47 19.53 14.62
N VAL A 118 11.41 18.95 14.06
CA VAL A 118 11.12 17.52 14.25
C VAL A 118 12.08 16.65 13.45
N VAL A 119 12.45 17.06 12.23
CA VAL A 119 13.49 16.39 11.45
C VAL A 119 14.80 16.35 12.23
N ARG A 120 15.26 17.50 12.74
CA ARG A 120 16.48 17.60 13.54
C ARG A 120 16.42 16.68 14.76
N LEU A 121 15.32 16.74 15.51
CA LEU A 121 15.09 15.90 16.67
C LEU A 121 15.19 14.40 16.33
N LEU A 122 14.54 13.96 15.25
CA LEU A 122 14.56 12.55 14.83
C LEU A 122 15.97 12.10 14.42
N LEU A 123 16.70 12.93 13.67
CA LEU A 123 18.07 12.65 13.27
C LEU A 123 19.02 12.60 14.48
N ASP A 124 18.89 13.54 15.43
CA ASP A 124 19.69 13.57 16.66
C ASP A 124 19.45 12.34 17.54
N GLN A 125 18.27 11.71 17.41
CA GLN A 125 17.90 10.47 18.11
C GLN A 125 18.23 9.20 17.31
N GLY A 126 18.81 9.33 16.11
CA GLY A 126 19.29 8.21 15.31
C GLY A 126 18.23 7.56 14.40
N ALA A 127 17.18 8.28 14.00
CA ALA A 127 16.28 7.81 12.95
C ALA A 127 17.05 7.57 11.63
N ALA A 128 16.72 6.51 10.90
CA ALA A 128 17.41 6.11 9.68
C ALA A 128 16.94 6.94 8.46
N PRO A 129 17.74 7.88 7.94
CA PRO A 129 17.33 8.76 6.84
C PRO A 129 17.35 8.09 5.45
N GLU A 130 17.98 6.92 5.31
CA GLU A 130 18.10 6.16 4.08
C GLU A 130 16.88 5.28 3.75
N LEU A 131 15.96 5.11 4.71
CA LEU A 131 14.74 4.35 4.48
C LEU A 131 13.94 4.97 3.34
N VAL A 132 13.28 4.12 2.55
CA VAL A 132 12.45 4.52 1.40
C VAL A 132 11.03 4.03 1.58
N ASP A 133 10.08 4.84 1.11
CA ASP A 133 8.66 4.53 1.07
C ASP A 133 8.35 3.59 -0.12
N PHE A 134 7.07 3.28 -0.37
CA PHE A 134 6.71 2.38 -1.48
C PHE A 134 6.97 2.97 -2.88
N SER A 135 7.08 4.29 -3.01
CA SER A 135 7.48 4.97 -4.25
C SER A 135 9.00 5.02 -4.43
N HIS A 136 9.75 4.40 -3.51
CA HIS A 136 11.20 4.51 -3.40
C HIS A 136 11.68 5.91 -3.01
N ASP A 137 10.81 6.71 -2.37
CA ASP A 137 11.16 8.05 -1.90
C ASP A 137 11.62 7.99 -0.44
N ASN A 138 12.79 8.56 -0.14
CA ASN A 138 13.23 8.79 1.22
C ASN A 138 12.83 10.19 1.72
N ALA A 139 13.16 10.49 2.98
CA ALA A 139 12.89 11.80 3.57
C ALA A 139 13.47 12.98 2.76
N TRP A 140 14.64 12.79 2.13
CA TRP A 140 15.28 13.82 1.30
C TRP A 140 14.44 14.11 0.07
N THR A 141 13.97 13.07 -0.63
CA THR A 141 13.18 13.20 -1.86
C THR A 141 11.86 13.89 -1.58
N LEU A 142 11.16 13.47 -0.52
CA LEU A 142 9.89 14.07 -0.10
C LEU A 142 10.04 15.55 0.30
N ALA A 143 11.15 15.93 0.95
CA ALA A 143 11.45 17.33 1.25
C ALA A 143 11.79 18.14 -0.01
N ALA A 144 12.56 17.56 -0.94
CA ALA A 144 12.96 18.19 -2.19
C ALA A 144 11.76 18.51 -3.09
N GLU A 145 10.81 17.56 -3.24
CA GLU A 145 9.57 17.74 -4.00
C GLU A 145 8.71 18.90 -3.50
N ARG A 146 8.80 19.18 -2.19
CA ARG A 146 8.06 20.27 -1.53
C ARG A 146 8.88 21.55 -1.40
N GLY A 147 10.11 21.57 -1.89
CA GLY A 147 11.00 22.73 -1.85
C GLY A 147 11.58 23.05 -0.47
N HIS A 148 11.63 22.08 0.46
CA HIS A 148 12.16 22.26 1.81
C HIS A 148 13.70 22.18 1.85
N VAL A 149 14.36 23.15 1.23
CA VAL A 149 15.83 23.19 1.01
C VAL A 149 16.64 23.06 2.30
N ALA A 150 16.18 23.63 3.41
CA ALA A 150 16.88 23.53 4.69
C ALA A 150 16.89 22.09 5.24
N ILE A 151 15.84 21.31 4.97
CA ILE A 151 15.73 19.91 5.38
C ILE A 151 16.58 19.04 4.46
N THR A 152 16.55 19.25 3.14
CA THR A 152 17.41 18.50 2.21
C THR A 152 18.88 18.70 2.54
N SER A 153 19.29 19.93 2.85
CA SER A 153 20.66 20.24 3.29
C SER A 153 21.04 19.54 4.60
N MET A 154 20.09 19.42 5.54
CA MET A 154 20.29 18.73 6.81
C MET A 154 20.45 17.21 6.60
N LEU A 155 19.64 16.63 5.73
CA LEU A 155 19.71 15.20 5.38
C LEU A 155 21.01 14.87 4.62
N GLU A 156 21.44 15.74 3.70
CA GLU A 156 22.73 15.61 3.01
C GLU A 156 23.92 15.65 3.99
N ALA A 157 23.85 16.51 5.01
CA ALA A 157 24.89 16.61 6.04
C ALA A 157 25.06 15.33 6.87
N VAL A 158 24.01 14.51 6.98
CA VAL A 158 24.06 13.17 7.61
C VAL A 158 24.26 12.05 6.58
N GLY A 159 24.56 12.38 5.32
CA GLY A 159 24.85 11.40 4.25
C GLY A 159 23.63 10.86 3.52
N ALA A 160 22.44 11.41 3.75
CA ALA A 160 21.20 11.01 3.08
C ALA A 160 20.82 11.99 1.97
N GLY A 161 21.12 11.61 0.72
CA GLY A 161 20.67 12.31 -0.49
C GLY A 161 19.50 11.61 -1.17
N ALA A 162 19.23 11.97 -2.43
CA ALA A 162 18.30 11.23 -3.27
C ALA A 162 18.68 9.73 -3.31
N PRO A 163 17.73 8.81 -3.12
CA PRO A 163 18.01 7.40 -3.23
C PRO A 163 18.37 7.11 -4.68
N THR A 164 19.29 6.16 -4.90
CA THR A 164 19.56 5.71 -6.26
C THR A 164 18.27 5.10 -6.81
N PRO A 165 17.73 5.60 -7.94
CA PRO A 165 16.49 5.07 -8.48
C PRO A 165 16.69 3.57 -8.75
N PRO A 166 15.68 2.73 -8.45
CA PRO A 166 15.77 1.33 -8.77
C PRO A 166 16.01 1.24 -10.28
N LYS A 167 16.97 0.41 -10.70
CA LYS A 167 17.20 0.17 -12.12
C LYS A 167 15.85 -0.18 -12.75
N PRO A 168 15.37 0.58 -13.75
CA PRO A 168 14.05 0.33 -14.32
C PRO A 168 13.99 -1.13 -14.73
N THR A 169 12.99 -1.87 -14.26
CA THR A 169 12.74 -3.20 -14.78
C THR A 169 12.50 -3.03 -16.28
N PRO A 170 13.36 -3.61 -17.14
CA PRO A 170 13.22 -3.41 -18.57
C PRO A 170 11.85 -3.97 -18.99
N VAL A 171 11.06 -3.14 -19.66
CA VAL A 171 9.82 -3.60 -20.29
C VAL A 171 10.24 -4.50 -21.44
N LEU A 172 9.81 -5.76 -21.37
CA LEU A 172 10.02 -6.75 -22.41
C LEU A 172 8.91 -6.61 -23.45
N PRO A 173 9.21 -6.82 -24.75
CA PRO A 173 8.16 -6.95 -25.74
C PRO A 173 7.34 -8.21 -25.46
N TRP A 174 6.01 -8.11 -25.53
CA TRP A 174 5.15 -9.28 -25.53
C TRP A 174 5.49 -10.19 -26.72
N PRO A 175 5.52 -11.52 -26.54
CA PRO A 175 5.75 -12.43 -27.66
C PRO A 175 4.65 -12.28 -28.71
N VAL A 176 5.06 -12.21 -29.97
CA VAL A 176 4.14 -12.21 -31.10
C VAL A 176 3.65 -13.63 -31.29
N ARG A 177 2.33 -13.82 -31.27
CA ARG A 177 1.69 -15.11 -31.51
C ARG A 177 1.67 -15.42 -33.02
N PRO A 178 2.29 -16.51 -33.49
CA PRO A 178 2.05 -17.01 -34.85
C PRO A 178 0.61 -17.51 -35.01
N ASP A 179 0.01 -17.31 -36.19
CA ASP A 179 -1.40 -17.65 -36.46
C ASP A 179 -1.72 -19.13 -36.26
N ASP A 180 -0.75 -20.01 -36.51
CA ASP A 180 -0.86 -21.47 -36.42
C ASP A 180 -0.62 -22.02 -35.00
N VAL A 181 -0.19 -21.18 -34.07
CA VAL A 181 0.14 -21.57 -32.71
C VAL A 181 -1.00 -21.16 -31.76
N PRO A 182 -1.52 -22.07 -30.91
CA PRO A 182 -2.53 -21.69 -29.92
C PRO A 182 -1.91 -20.77 -28.87
N ALA A 183 -2.68 -19.83 -28.32
CA ALA A 183 -2.20 -18.93 -27.26
C ALA A 183 -1.70 -19.67 -26.02
N THR A 184 -2.11 -20.92 -25.85
CA THR A 184 -1.78 -21.83 -24.76
C THR A 184 -0.44 -22.57 -24.97
N ALA A 185 0.26 -22.29 -26.07
CA ALA A 185 1.53 -22.93 -26.41
C ALA A 185 2.73 -22.41 -25.59
N GLU A 186 2.67 -21.17 -25.11
CA GLU A 186 3.75 -20.57 -24.32
C GLU A 186 3.22 -19.80 -23.09
N PRO A 187 4.00 -19.73 -22.00
CA PRO A 187 3.57 -19.08 -20.76
C PRO A 187 3.18 -17.61 -20.90
N ALA A 188 3.96 -16.82 -21.65
CA ALA A 188 3.66 -15.41 -21.83
C ALA A 188 2.52 -15.16 -22.81
N LEU A 189 2.34 -16.04 -23.82
CA LEU A 189 1.20 -15.97 -24.74
C LEU A 189 -0.13 -16.24 -24.03
N VAL A 190 -0.19 -17.21 -23.11
CA VAL A 190 -1.43 -17.51 -22.38
C VAL A 190 -1.81 -16.37 -21.44
N VAL A 191 -0.83 -15.71 -20.82
CA VAL A 191 -1.05 -14.53 -19.96
C VAL A 191 -1.51 -13.34 -20.80
N HIS A 192 -0.85 -13.07 -21.92
CA HIS A 192 -1.22 -11.96 -22.80
C HIS A 192 -2.63 -12.14 -23.37
N ALA A 193 -2.97 -13.35 -23.83
CA ALA A 193 -4.29 -13.64 -24.36
C ALA A 193 -5.40 -13.60 -23.30
N TYR A 194 -5.09 -13.98 -22.06
CA TYR A 194 -6.01 -13.81 -20.93
C TYR A 194 -6.25 -12.32 -20.63
N ILE A 195 -5.20 -11.51 -20.54
CA ILE A 195 -5.30 -10.05 -20.34
C ILE A 195 -6.18 -9.40 -21.41
N GLN A 196 -5.93 -9.71 -22.68
CA GLN A 196 -6.72 -9.18 -23.79
C GLN A 196 -8.18 -9.60 -23.71
N ALA A 197 -8.45 -10.90 -23.49
CA ALA A 197 -9.82 -11.40 -23.40
C ALA A 197 -10.59 -10.81 -22.21
N SER A 198 -9.93 -10.66 -21.05
CA SER A 198 -10.52 -10.02 -19.88
C SER A 198 -10.81 -8.54 -20.13
N PHE A 199 -9.88 -7.80 -20.76
CA PHE A 199 -10.10 -6.40 -21.12
C PHE A 199 -11.26 -6.21 -22.09
N ASP A 200 -11.34 -7.05 -23.13
CA ASP A 200 -12.41 -7.01 -24.12
C ASP A 200 -13.77 -7.29 -23.47
N TRP A 201 -13.84 -8.31 -22.62
CA TRP A 201 -15.05 -8.66 -21.86
C TRP A 201 -15.48 -7.53 -20.91
N GLU A 202 -14.56 -6.96 -20.14
CA GLU A 202 -14.88 -5.83 -19.25
C GLU A 202 -15.33 -4.60 -20.05
N THR A 203 -14.73 -4.35 -21.20
CA THR A 203 -15.11 -3.25 -22.10
C THR A 203 -16.51 -3.44 -22.66
N HIS A 204 -16.81 -4.64 -23.15
CA HIS A 204 -18.13 -5.02 -23.62
C HIS A 204 -19.18 -4.88 -22.50
N GLY A 205 -18.88 -5.37 -21.29
CA GLY A 205 -19.80 -5.27 -20.14
C GLY A 205 -20.12 -3.83 -19.75
N ARG A 206 -19.17 -2.91 -19.88
CA ARG A 206 -19.40 -1.48 -19.68
C ARG A 206 -20.27 -0.85 -20.76
N GLU A 207 -20.14 -1.30 -22.00
CA GLU A 207 -21.01 -0.83 -23.09
C GLU A 207 -22.45 -1.27 -22.84
N LEU A 208 -22.67 -2.55 -22.54
CA LEU A 208 -23.99 -3.07 -22.17
C LEU A 208 -24.57 -2.36 -20.93
N SER A 209 -23.76 -2.09 -19.90
CA SER A 209 -24.23 -1.44 -18.67
C SER A 209 -24.70 0.01 -18.89
N LYS A 210 -24.25 0.70 -19.95
CA LYS A 210 -24.73 2.06 -20.26
C LYS A 210 -26.18 2.06 -20.76
N GLU A 211 -26.67 0.93 -21.27
CA GLU A 211 -28.03 0.77 -21.77
C GLU A 211 -29.06 0.71 -20.62
N GLY A 212 -28.61 0.53 -19.37
CA GLY A 212 -29.43 0.61 -18.16
C GLY A 212 -30.15 -0.70 -17.79
N ASP A 213 -30.00 -1.73 -18.63
CA ASP A 213 -30.56 -3.06 -18.39
C ASP A 213 -29.62 -3.96 -17.58
N ALA A 214 -30.19 -5.00 -16.97
CA ALA A 214 -29.41 -6.05 -16.31
C ALA A 214 -28.60 -6.83 -17.35
N LEU A 215 -27.34 -7.13 -17.02
CA LEU A 215 -26.46 -7.87 -17.92
C LEU A 215 -26.99 -9.30 -18.17
N PRO A 216 -26.99 -9.78 -19.42
CA PRO A 216 -27.55 -11.08 -19.76
C PRO A 216 -26.69 -12.24 -19.20
N ASP A 217 -27.29 -13.41 -18.99
CA ASP A 217 -26.55 -14.58 -18.47
C ASP A 217 -25.38 -14.99 -19.39
N ILE A 218 -25.53 -14.78 -20.71
CA ILE A 218 -24.48 -15.09 -21.68
C ILE A 218 -23.20 -14.27 -21.44
N PHE A 219 -23.34 -13.03 -20.98
CA PHE A 219 -22.19 -12.19 -20.62
C PHE A 219 -21.37 -12.79 -19.49
N TRP A 220 -22.04 -13.38 -18.49
CA TRP A 220 -21.35 -14.06 -17.39
C TRP A 220 -20.77 -15.41 -17.79
N GLN A 221 -21.41 -16.11 -18.74
CA GLN A 221 -20.86 -17.32 -19.32
C GLN A 221 -19.55 -17.05 -20.07
N GLU A 222 -19.44 -15.92 -20.78
CA GLU A 222 -18.20 -15.51 -21.45
C GLU A 222 -17.03 -15.35 -20.46
N ALA A 223 -17.29 -14.78 -19.27
CA ALA A 223 -16.28 -14.69 -18.21
C ALA A 223 -15.80 -16.08 -17.75
N ASP A 224 -16.74 -17.00 -17.52
CA ASP A 224 -16.44 -18.37 -17.12
C ASP A 224 -15.68 -19.13 -18.24
N ASP A 225 -15.98 -18.84 -19.50
CA ASP A 225 -15.30 -19.39 -20.66
C ASP A 225 -13.86 -18.88 -20.80
N ILE A 226 -13.60 -17.59 -20.52
CA ILE A 226 -12.25 -17.01 -20.47
C ILE A 226 -11.42 -17.72 -19.39
N VAL A 227 -11.96 -17.85 -18.18
CA VAL A 227 -11.28 -18.53 -17.07
C VAL A 227 -11.04 -20.00 -17.44
N SER A 228 -12.03 -20.69 -17.98
CA SER A 228 -11.90 -22.11 -18.37
C SER A 228 -10.88 -22.32 -19.49
N ARG A 229 -10.74 -21.36 -20.41
CA ARG A 229 -9.81 -21.42 -21.53
C ARG A 229 -8.36 -21.21 -21.11
N TYR A 230 -8.09 -20.25 -20.23
CA TYR A 230 -6.72 -19.81 -19.94
C TYR A 230 -6.21 -20.26 -18.57
N CYS A 231 -7.09 -20.56 -17.62
CA CYS A 231 -6.73 -20.94 -16.26
C CYS A 231 -6.89 -22.44 -16.02
N THR A 232 -6.22 -22.95 -14.98
CA THR A 232 -6.45 -24.35 -14.55
C THR A 232 -7.79 -24.51 -13.84
N LEU A 233 -8.40 -25.68 -13.97
CA LEU A 233 -9.60 -26.04 -13.23
C LEU A 233 -9.24 -26.36 -11.76
N ARG A 234 -9.48 -25.41 -10.86
CA ARG A 234 -9.46 -25.63 -9.40
C ARG A 234 -10.54 -24.79 -8.73
N GLU A 235 -10.93 -25.20 -7.53
CA GLU A 235 -11.83 -24.40 -6.71
C GLU A 235 -11.18 -23.04 -6.40
N ARG A 236 -11.86 -21.96 -6.79
CA ARG A 236 -11.41 -20.58 -6.61
C ARG A 236 -12.15 -19.95 -5.44
N VAL A 237 -11.43 -19.15 -4.64
CA VAL A 237 -12.01 -18.39 -3.52
C VAL A 237 -13.00 -17.35 -4.06
N TYR A 238 -12.68 -16.76 -5.21
CA TYR A 238 -13.54 -15.86 -5.97
C TYR A 238 -14.07 -16.64 -7.18
N LYS A 239 -15.38 -16.81 -7.26
CA LYS A 239 -16.01 -17.71 -8.24
C LYS A 239 -16.13 -17.11 -9.64
N ARG A 240 -16.01 -15.79 -9.78
CA ARG A 240 -16.23 -15.06 -11.03
C ARG A 240 -15.27 -13.88 -11.13
N LEU A 241 -14.90 -13.56 -12.36
CA LEU A 241 -14.30 -12.28 -12.71
C LEU A 241 -15.25 -11.15 -12.29
N GLY A 242 -14.68 -10.07 -11.74
CA GLY A 242 -15.40 -8.81 -11.58
C GLY A 242 -15.25 -7.97 -12.85
N PHE A 243 -16.24 -7.14 -13.17
CA PHE A 243 -16.10 -6.08 -14.17
C PHE A 243 -16.32 -4.72 -13.50
N GLY A 244 -15.57 -3.71 -13.94
CA GLY A 244 -15.67 -2.38 -13.33
C GLY A 244 -14.99 -1.27 -14.14
N TRP A 245 -14.97 -0.07 -13.55
CA TRP A 245 -14.17 1.05 -14.04
C TRP A 245 -13.12 1.44 -12.99
N PRO A 246 -11.83 1.54 -13.36
CA PRO A 246 -11.23 1.14 -14.64
C PRO A 246 -11.19 -0.40 -14.81
N PRO A 247 -10.96 -0.92 -16.04
CA PRO A 247 -10.69 -2.34 -16.22
C PRO A 247 -9.49 -2.79 -15.39
N GLU A 248 -9.53 -4.05 -14.93
CA GLU A 248 -8.45 -4.61 -14.10
C GLU A 248 -7.17 -4.81 -14.90
N TYR A 249 -7.29 -5.38 -16.10
CA TYR A 249 -6.17 -5.64 -17.02
C TYR A 249 -6.32 -4.82 -18.30
N THR A 250 -5.21 -4.42 -18.91
CA THR A 250 -5.22 -3.63 -20.16
C THR A 250 -4.20 -4.14 -21.18
N PRO A 251 -4.44 -3.95 -22.50
CA PRO A 251 -3.44 -4.29 -23.53
C PRO A 251 -2.14 -3.49 -23.42
N ASP A 252 -2.18 -2.35 -22.73
CA ASP A 252 -1.03 -1.49 -22.47
C ASP A 252 -0.21 -1.93 -21.25
N ASP A 253 -0.62 -3.01 -20.55
CA ASP A 253 0.12 -3.55 -19.42
C ASP A 253 1.49 -4.07 -19.86
N GLU A 254 2.51 -3.75 -19.06
CA GLU A 254 3.92 -3.95 -19.40
C GLU A 254 4.41 -5.33 -18.92
N LEU A 255 4.93 -6.15 -19.83
CA LEU A 255 5.63 -7.38 -19.47
C LEU A 255 6.99 -7.05 -18.86
N LEU A 256 7.22 -7.48 -17.61
CA LEU A 256 8.45 -7.19 -16.87
C LEU A 256 9.44 -8.35 -16.81
N SER A 257 8.95 -9.59 -16.70
CA SER A 257 9.83 -10.77 -16.68
C SER A 257 9.10 -12.06 -17.01
N ILE A 258 9.80 -13.02 -17.61
CA ILE A 258 9.38 -14.41 -17.75
C ILE A 258 10.44 -15.28 -17.06
N ARG A 259 10.09 -15.96 -15.97
CA ARG A 259 11.05 -16.71 -15.15
C ARG A 259 10.60 -18.16 -14.95
N PRO A 260 11.34 -19.15 -15.48
CA PRO A 260 11.13 -20.55 -15.14
C PRO A 260 11.43 -20.80 -13.65
N VAL A 261 10.51 -21.44 -12.95
CA VAL A 261 10.65 -21.82 -11.53
C VAL A 261 10.20 -23.26 -11.35
N SER A 262 11.16 -24.19 -11.30
CA SER A 262 10.89 -25.63 -11.22
C SER A 262 9.98 -26.09 -12.38
N SER A 263 8.78 -26.61 -12.10
CA SER A 263 7.79 -27.06 -13.10
C SER A 263 6.80 -25.98 -13.55
N ARG A 264 7.03 -24.72 -13.17
CA ARG A 264 6.16 -23.58 -13.44
C ARG A 264 6.93 -22.44 -14.09
N VAL A 265 6.20 -21.47 -14.62
CA VAL A 265 6.76 -20.23 -15.15
C VAL A 265 6.04 -19.06 -14.51
N GLU A 266 6.81 -18.13 -13.99
CA GLU A 266 6.35 -16.87 -13.44
C GLU A 266 6.42 -15.78 -14.51
N VAL A 267 5.27 -15.23 -14.87
CA VAL A 267 5.15 -14.10 -15.81
C VAL A 267 4.75 -12.87 -14.98
N LEU A 268 5.65 -11.90 -14.92
CA LEU A 268 5.45 -10.66 -14.16
C LEU A 268 4.99 -9.58 -15.13
N VAL A 269 3.85 -8.98 -14.82
CA VAL A 269 3.21 -7.91 -15.59
C VAL A 269 3.00 -6.71 -14.68
N CYS A 270 3.07 -5.50 -15.20
CA CYS A 270 2.78 -4.28 -14.46
C CYS A 270 1.72 -3.47 -15.18
N ASP A 271 0.77 -2.91 -14.44
CA ASP A 271 -0.28 -2.05 -14.99
C ASP A 271 0.33 -0.95 -15.84
N ALA A 272 -0.32 -0.59 -16.95
CA ALA A 272 0.07 0.52 -17.80
C ALA A 272 0.31 1.82 -16.97
N PRO A 273 1.26 2.69 -17.38
CA PRO A 273 1.47 3.98 -16.72
C PRO A 273 0.20 4.83 -16.69
N ARG A 274 -0.11 5.45 -15.54
CA ARG A 274 -1.25 6.37 -15.35
C ARG A 274 -0.72 7.71 -14.81
N GLU A 275 -1.28 8.84 -15.26
CA GLU A 275 -0.79 10.18 -14.89
C GLU A 275 -0.80 10.43 -13.37
N ASN A 276 -1.72 9.84 -12.61
CA ASN A 276 -1.83 10.00 -11.15
C ASN A 276 -2.46 8.76 -10.48
N GLY A 277 -1.81 7.60 -10.55
CA GLY A 277 -2.37 6.37 -9.97
C GLY A 277 -1.32 5.40 -9.47
N MET A 278 -1.64 4.70 -8.37
CA MET A 278 -0.89 3.54 -7.91
C MET A 278 -0.85 2.49 -9.02
N ARG A 279 0.35 1.99 -9.34
CA ARG A 279 0.54 0.87 -10.27
C ARG A 279 0.68 -0.42 -9.48
N TYR A 280 0.11 -1.49 -9.99
CA TYR A 280 0.28 -2.82 -9.43
C TYR A 280 1.13 -3.70 -10.34
N GLU A 281 1.81 -4.65 -9.71
CA GLU A 281 2.44 -5.77 -10.39
C GLU A 281 1.63 -7.03 -10.17
N HIS A 282 1.41 -7.76 -11.24
CA HIS A 282 0.66 -8.99 -11.32
C HIS A 282 1.63 -10.14 -11.67
N LEU A 283 1.81 -11.07 -10.73
CA LEU A 283 2.64 -12.26 -10.91
C LEU A 283 1.75 -13.43 -11.27
N PHE A 284 1.67 -13.73 -12.56
CA PHE A 284 0.99 -14.90 -13.08
C PHE A 284 1.89 -16.12 -12.94
N VAL A 285 1.42 -17.09 -12.17
CA VAL A 285 2.06 -18.41 -12.05
C VAL A 285 1.38 -19.33 -13.06
N VAL A 286 2.13 -19.73 -14.07
CA VAL A 286 1.67 -20.55 -15.20
C VAL A 286 2.28 -21.95 -15.08
N LYS A 287 1.51 -23.00 -15.37
CA LYS A 287 1.99 -24.39 -15.37
C LYS A 287 1.42 -25.16 -16.55
N GLN A 288 2.05 -26.28 -16.88
CA GLN A 288 1.49 -27.21 -17.87
C GLN A 288 0.33 -28.02 -17.26
N ALA A 289 -0.78 -28.10 -17.99
CA ALA A 289 -1.94 -28.93 -17.69
C ALA A 289 -2.53 -29.45 -19.01
N GLY A 290 -2.60 -30.77 -19.17
CA GLY A 290 -3.16 -31.38 -20.38
C GLY A 290 -2.36 -31.12 -21.66
N GLY A 291 -1.05 -30.86 -21.56
CA GLY A 291 -0.20 -30.53 -22.71
C GLY A 291 -0.19 -29.05 -23.10
N GLU A 292 -0.94 -28.21 -22.36
CA GLU A 292 -1.06 -26.78 -22.61
C GLU A 292 -0.61 -25.96 -21.40
N TRP A 293 -0.13 -24.74 -21.62
CA TRP A 293 0.12 -23.79 -20.54
C TRP A 293 -1.19 -23.18 -20.05
N ARG A 294 -1.31 -23.09 -18.73
CA ARG A 294 -2.50 -22.57 -18.04
C ARG A 294 -2.10 -21.76 -16.81
N ILE A 295 -2.82 -20.68 -16.56
CA ILE A 295 -2.65 -19.82 -15.39
C ILE A 295 -3.18 -20.57 -14.15
N ASP A 296 -2.30 -20.83 -13.19
CA ASP A 296 -2.62 -21.53 -11.94
C ASP A 296 -3.06 -20.56 -10.84
N SER A 297 -2.37 -19.43 -10.72
CA SER A 297 -2.67 -18.36 -9.76
C SER A 297 -2.11 -17.03 -10.25
N VAL A 298 -2.74 -15.93 -9.85
CA VAL A 298 -2.16 -14.59 -9.94
C VAL A 298 -1.95 -14.05 -8.53
N LYS A 299 -0.81 -13.41 -8.30
CA LYS A 299 -0.58 -12.60 -7.11
C LYS A 299 -0.50 -11.14 -7.53
N LYS A 300 -0.93 -10.24 -6.65
CA LYS A 300 -0.90 -8.80 -6.87
C LYS A 300 -0.07 -8.15 -5.78
N ARG A 301 0.71 -7.14 -6.15
CA ARG A 301 1.37 -6.25 -5.20
C ARG A 301 1.36 -4.84 -5.74
N MET A 302 1.50 -3.86 -4.87
CA MET A 302 1.79 -2.51 -5.33
C MET A 302 3.20 -2.52 -5.92
N ARG A 303 3.40 -1.82 -7.04
CA ARG A 303 4.69 -1.78 -7.72
C ARG A 303 5.76 -1.29 -6.73
N GLY A 304 6.87 -2.04 -6.62
CA GLY A 304 7.95 -1.72 -5.68
C GLY A 304 7.80 -2.26 -4.26
N THR A 305 6.67 -2.90 -3.89
CA THR A 305 6.49 -3.49 -2.56
C THR A 305 6.97 -4.94 -2.50
N GLU A 306 7.26 -5.46 -1.31
CA GLU A 306 7.70 -6.86 -1.14
C GLU A 306 6.52 -7.82 -0.98
N ASP A 307 5.45 -7.36 -0.33
CA ASP A 307 4.31 -8.19 0.02
C ASP A 307 3.39 -8.46 -1.17
N TRP A 308 3.15 -9.75 -1.40
CA TRP A 308 2.21 -10.24 -2.40
C TRP A 308 0.88 -10.64 -1.75
N SER A 309 -0.23 -10.14 -2.28
CA SER A 309 -1.57 -10.65 -1.98
C SER A 309 -2.05 -11.59 -3.09
N ASN A 310 -2.99 -12.48 -2.76
CA ASN A 310 -3.64 -13.29 -3.79
C ASN A 310 -4.51 -12.37 -4.66
N GLY A 311 -4.30 -12.40 -5.97
CA GLY A 311 -5.16 -11.69 -6.92
C GLY A 311 -6.36 -12.56 -7.31
N ILE A 312 -7.34 -11.92 -7.95
CA ILE A 312 -8.52 -12.57 -8.50
C ILE A 312 -8.14 -13.10 -9.89
N LEU A 313 -8.49 -14.37 -10.14
CA LEU A 313 -8.40 -15.02 -11.46
C LEU A 313 -9.78 -15.11 -12.08
#